data_AF-A0A9W9GBN8-F1
#
_entry.id   AF-A0A9W9GBN8-F1
#
_cell.length_a   1.000
_cell.length_b   1.000
_cell.length_c   1.000
_cell.angle_alpha   90.00
_cell.angle_beta   90.00
_cell.angle_gamma   90.00
#
_symmetry.space_group_name_H-M   'P 1'
#
loop_
_entity.id
_entity.type
_entity.pdbx_description
1 polymer ?
#
loop_
_entity_poly.entity_id
_entity_poly.type
_entity_poly.pdbx_seq_one_letter_code
_entity_poly.pdbx_strand_id
1 'polypeptide(L)'
;MNAGDGGPGPSNGASTSVTLVNSSSRSRVDAPQWEENRSHSIRIDALDLGRDYSVDKEPTASVKKQNKWRPLSPGKIKKTKEEEKASERGPRNKKWVNDEDEPMTDVKKLPKGWTMEEPDLDPDDISAQINRAKERIADDIMPFAFKWKLEYYRRIRRNQRRIKSRWPDTLSWQVVQRLESLRKIRRDLLQEDVYEQLPNVDAIIDRYTTGRLNWTGLVTYWHRGEQISQPRPFNWVEFEVINDHHNGKNGFWVEGVRIVPLSQHCSLQLDWKFTWLIFAILALSSMDPNRKPK
;
A
#
# COMPACT_ATOMS: atom_id res chain seq x y z
N MET A 1 -63.17 1.06 21.76
CA MET A 1 -63.99 -0.03 21.20
C MET A 1 -65.08 0.62 20.38
N ASN A 2 -64.96 0.60 19.05
CA ASN A 2 -66.06 0.87 18.13
C ASN A 2 -65.80 0.00 16.90
N ALA A 3 -66.72 -0.90 16.64
CA ALA A 3 -66.79 -1.76 15.47
C ALA A 3 -67.46 -1.00 14.32
N GLY A 4 -67.08 -1.30 13.09
CA GLY A 4 -67.69 -0.75 11.88
C GLY A 4 -67.21 -1.54 10.66
N ASP A 5 -68.04 -2.48 10.26
CA ASP A 5 -67.86 -3.52 9.26
C ASP A 5 -68.40 -3.08 7.88
N GLY A 6 -67.93 -3.73 6.80
CA GLY A 6 -68.73 -3.98 5.60
C GLY A 6 -68.55 -3.08 4.36
N GLY A 7 -68.20 -3.73 3.23
CA GLY A 7 -68.74 -3.36 1.91
C GLY A 7 -67.82 -3.44 0.68
N PRO A 8 -67.98 -4.46 -0.20
CA PRO A 8 -67.21 -4.64 -1.44
C PRO A 8 -67.97 -4.33 -2.76
N GLY A 9 -67.20 -4.01 -3.81
CA GLY A 9 -67.48 -4.22 -5.26
C GLY A 9 -68.22 -3.08 -6.03
N PRO A 10 -68.34 -3.13 -7.37
CA PRO A 10 -67.65 -3.95 -8.38
C PRO A 10 -67.14 -3.16 -9.62
N SER A 11 -66.68 -3.95 -10.60
CA SER A 11 -66.03 -3.73 -11.91
C SER A 11 -66.77 -2.92 -12.99
N ASN A 12 -66.00 -2.54 -14.04
CA ASN A 12 -66.25 -2.65 -15.50
C ASN A 12 -65.51 -1.48 -16.20
N GLY A 13 -64.80 -1.56 -17.33
CA GLY A 13 -64.72 -2.51 -18.44
C GLY A 13 -64.57 -1.70 -19.74
N ALA A 14 -63.86 -2.25 -20.74
CA ALA A 14 -63.64 -1.78 -22.14
C ALA A 14 -62.53 -0.74 -22.36
N SER A 15 -61.44 -0.97 -23.11
CA SER A 15 -61.13 -1.65 -24.40
C SER A 15 -61.29 -0.75 -25.63
N THR A 16 -60.48 -1.05 -26.66
CA THR A 16 -60.26 -0.41 -27.99
C THR A 16 -59.44 0.90 -27.98
N SER A 17 -58.53 1.21 -28.92
CA SER A 17 -58.07 0.55 -30.15
C SER A 17 -56.70 1.10 -30.57
N VAL A 18 -55.95 0.26 -31.28
CA VAL A 18 -54.69 0.54 -31.98
C VAL A 18 -54.85 1.58 -33.10
N THR A 19 -53.87 2.47 -33.28
CA THR A 19 -53.50 3.01 -34.60
C THR A 19 -52.00 3.31 -34.63
N LEU A 20 -51.29 2.58 -35.49
CA LEU A 20 -49.95 2.86 -36.00
C LEU A 20 -49.99 4.04 -36.98
N VAL A 21 -48.93 4.87 -37.00
CA VAL A 21 -48.21 5.53 -38.14
C VAL A 21 -47.37 6.66 -37.50
N ASN A 22 -46.07 6.55 -37.27
CA ASN A 22 -44.89 6.57 -38.16
C ASN A 22 -44.08 7.88 -37.99
N SER A 23 -42.75 7.68 -37.86
CA SER A 23 -41.65 8.56 -38.28
C SER A 23 -41.66 10.04 -37.85
N SER A 24 -40.81 10.37 -36.87
CA SER A 24 -40.10 11.65 -36.90
C SER A 24 -38.67 11.50 -36.40
N SER A 25 -37.77 11.71 -37.35
CA SER A 25 -36.33 11.75 -37.27
C SER A 25 -35.87 12.71 -36.16
N ARG A 26 -35.22 12.19 -35.11
CA ARG A 26 -34.39 13.01 -34.23
C ARG A 26 -32.93 12.66 -34.47
N SER A 27 -32.26 13.68 -34.98
CA SER A 27 -30.82 13.81 -35.20
C SER A 27 -30.00 13.28 -34.04
N ARG A 28 -29.04 12.40 -34.37
CA ARG A 28 -27.81 12.18 -33.62
C ARG A 28 -27.22 13.54 -33.26
N VAL A 29 -27.16 13.82 -31.96
CA VAL A 29 -26.24 14.83 -31.43
C VAL A 29 -25.06 14.03 -30.92
N ASP A 30 -23.91 14.28 -31.52
CA ASP A 30 -22.66 13.60 -31.23
C ASP A 30 -22.28 13.78 -29.75
N ALA A 31 -22.26 12.65 -29.03
CA ALA A 31 -21.70 12.59 -27.70
C ALA A 31 -20.16 12.64 -27.80
N PRO A 32 -19.47 13.42 -26.96
CA PRO A 32 -18.04 13.67 -27.10
C PRO A 32 -17.21 12.40 -26.81
N GLN A 33 -16.39 12.05 -27.79
CA GLN A 33 -15.43 10.96 -27.87
C GLN A 33 -14.29 11.12 -26.84
N TRP A 34 -14.53 10.79 -25.57
CA TRP A 34 -13.46 10.66 -24.56
C TRP A 34 -13.52 9.36 -23.74
N GLU A 35 -14.39 8.41 -24.08
CA GLU A 35 -14.56 7.14 -23.36
C GLU A 35 -13.76 5.94 -23.93
N GLU A 36 -12.64 6.18 -24.61
CA GLU A 36 -11.84 5.10 -25.21
C GLU A 36 -10.47 4.82 -24.54
N ASN A 37 -10.24 5.34 -23.32
CA ASN A 37 -8.97 5.10 -22.60
C ASN A 37 -9.15 4.81 -21.10
N ARG A 38 -9.97 3.81 -20.76
CA ARG A 38 -9.96 3.18 -19.42
C ARG A 38 -9.98 1.65 -19.47
N SER A 39 -9.22 1.06 -20.37
CA SER A 39 -8.63 -0.26 -20.14
C SER A 39 -7.32 -0.09 -19.37
N HIS A 40 -7.39 0.37 -18.12
CA HIS A 40 -6.33 0.05 -17.16
C HIS A 40 -6.66 -1.35 -16.63
N SER A 41 -6.34 -2.35 -17.45
CA SER A 41 -6.07 -3.67 -16.91
C SER A 41 -5.09 -3.47 -15.77
N ILE A 42 -5.47 -3.85 -14.54
CA ILE A 42 -4.49 -4.20 -13.53
C ILE A 42 -3.88 -5.51 -14.04
N ARG A 43 -3.00 -5.38 -15.04
CA ARG A 43 -1.95 -6.34 -15.28
C ARG A 43 -1.11 -6.27 -14.04
N ILE A 44 -1.32 -7.23 -13.14
CA ILE A 44 -0.21 -7.71 -12.35
C ILE A 44 0.78 -8.19 -13.40
N ASP A 45 1.82 -7.39 -13.64
CA ASP A 45 2.97 -7.82 -14.43
C ASP A 45 3.53 -9.04 -13.70
N ALA A 46 3.05 -10.22 -14.10
CA ALA A 46 3.82 -11.43 -14.04
C ALA A 46 5.06 -11.13 -14.89
N LEU A 47 6.13 -10.72 -14.22
CA LEU A 47 7.45 -10.65 -14.82
C LEU A 47 7.77 -12.05 -15.34
N ASP A 48 7.62 -12.16 -16.65
CA ASP A 48 8.13 -13.22 -17.52
C ASP A 48 9.65 -13.30 -17.32
N LEU A 49 10.07 -14.04 -16.31
CA LEU A 49 11.46 -14.48 -16.15
C LEU A 49 11.67 -15.69 -17.06
N GLY A 50 11.67 -15.42 -18.37
CA GLY A 50 12.25 -16.31 -19.36
C GLY A 50 13.72 -16.53 -19.03
N ARG A 51 13.99 -17.54 -18.21
CA ARG A 51 15.33 -18.07 -17.96
C ARG A 51 15.32 -19.51 -18.43
N ASP A 52 15.92 -19.70 -19.59
CA ASP A 52 16.25 -20.99 -20.18
C ASP A 52 17.08 -21.80 -19.17
N TYR A 53 16.45 -22.77 -18.51
CA TYR A 53 17.15 -23.82 -17.79
C TYR A 53 17.06 -25.07 -18.65
N SER A 54 18.13 -25.34 -19.40
CA SER A 54 18.33 -26.66 -20.00
C SER A 54 18.32 -27.70 -18.89
N VAL A 55 17.28 -28.54 -18.92
CA VAL A 55 17.09 -29.70 -18.06
C VAL A 55 18.03 -30.79 -18.55
N ASP A 56 19.08 -31.07 -17.78
CA ASP A 56 19.80 -32.34 -17.83
C ASP A 56 20.21 -32.75 -16.41
N LYS A 57 19.41 -33.63 -15.80
CA LYS A 57 19.83 -34.89 -15.14
C LYS A 57 18.73 -35.46 -14.24
N GLU A 58 18.45 -36.74 -14.46
CA GLU A 58 17.55 -37.61 -13.70
C GLU A 58 17.88 -37.74 -12.20
N PRO A 59 16.90 -38.12 -11.36
CA PRO A 59 17.02 -38.13 -9.92
C PRO A 59 17.60 -39.44 -9.38
N THR A 60 18.64 -39.36 -8.56
CA THR A 60 19.07 -40.49 -7.71
C THR A 60 18.56 -40.33 -6.28
N ALA A 61 17.67 -41.25 -5.92
CA ALA A 61 17.53 -41.94 -4.63
C ALA A 61 17.62 -41.14 -3.29
N SER A 62 16.48 -41.18 -2.59
CA SER A 62 16.39 -41.65 -1.19
C SER A 62 17.17 -40.88 -0.10
N VAL A 63 16.53 -39.86 0.49
CA VAL A 63 16.89 -39.38 1.83
C VAL A 63 15.66 -39.36 2.74
N LYS A 64 15.41 -40.49 3.42
CA LYS A 64 14.62 -40.52 4.65
C LYS A 64 15.54 -40.05 5.79
N LYS A 65 15.38 -38.80 6.25
CA LYS A 65 15.91 -38.36 7.56
C LYS A 65 14.76 -37.94 8.45
N GLN A 66 14.48 -38.78 9.44
CA GLN A 66 13.63 -38.48 10.59
C GLN A 66 14.22 -37.29 11.36
N ASN A 67 13.49 -36.18 11.42
CA ASN A 67 13.81 -35.08 12.31
C ASN A 67 13.40 -35.45 13.74
N LYS A 68 14.39 -35.88 14.53
CA LYS A 68 14.27 -36.12 15.98
C LYS A 68 14.21 -34.78 16.70
N TRP A 69 13.06 -34.46 17.29
CA TRP A 69 12.87 -33.27 18.13
C TRP A 69 13.86 -33.28 19.31
N ARG A 70 14.62 -32.20 19.48
CA ARG A 70 15.42 -31.92 20.69
C ARG A 70 14.62 -31.00 21.62
N PRO A 71 14.57 -31.29 22.94
CA PRO A 71 14.05 -30.35 23.92
C PRO A 71 14.97 -29.13 24.03
N LEU A 72 14.36 -27.95 24.13
CA LEU A 72 15.03 -26.65 24.23
C LEU A 72 15.72 -26.52 25.60
N SER A 73 17.02 -26.24 25.57
CA SER A 73 17.80 -25.90 26.76
C SER A 73 17.33 -24.56 27.36
N PRO A 74 17.39 -24.38 28.70
CA PRO A 74 17.12 -23.09 29.32
C PRO A 74 18.30 -22.14 29.03
N GLY A 75 18.05 -21.10 28.22
CA GLY A 75 19.12 -20.22 27.77
C GLY A 75 18.69 -18.80 27.43
N LYS A 76 19.28 -17.86 28.18
CA LYS A 76 19.53 -16.43 27.91
C LYS A 76 18.31 -15.51 27.86
N ILE A 77 18.38 -14.46 28.69
CA ILE A 77 17.50 -13.29 28.70
C ILE A 77 17.45 -12.75 27.27
N LYS A 78 16.28 -12.87 26.64
CA LYS A 78 16.04 -12.38 25.30
C LYS A 78 16.14 -10.86 25.34
N LYS A 79 17.14 -10.32 24.65
CA LYS A 79 17.18 -8.90 24.28
C LYS A 79 15.80 -8.52 23.74
N THR A 80 15.28 -7.39 24.18
CA THR A 80 13.92 -7.00 23.76
C THR A 80 13.90 -6.74 22.26
N LYS A 81 12.78 -7.05 21.59
CA LYS A 81 12.63 -6.91 20.12
C LYS A 81 12.88 -5.48 19.63
N GLU A 82 12.77 -4.49 20.52
CA GLU A 82 13.13 -3.09 20.26
C GLU A 82 14.65 -2.86 20.25
N GLU A 83 15.42 -3.51 21.12
CA GLU A 83 16.89 -3.38 21.15
C GLU A 83 17.55 -4.06 19.94
N GLU A 84 16.94 -5.13 19.41
CA GLU A 84 17.42 -5.80 18.20
C GLU A 84 17.18 -4.92 16.96
N LYS A 85 15.98 -4.32 16.84
CA LYS A 85 15.68 -3.32 15.81
C LYS A 85 16.53 -2.05 15.92
N ALA A 86 16.89 -1.64 17.13
CA ALA A 86 17.80 -0.51 17.33
C ALA A 86 19.23 -0.83 16.85
N SER A 87 19.64 -2.10 16.86
CA SER A 87 20.97 -2.52 16.42
C SER A 87 21.13 -2.66 14.91
N GLU A 88 20.02 -2.87 14.18
CA GLU A 88 20.01 -2.87 12.71
C GLU A 88 20.06 -1.45 12.12
N ARG A 89 19.59 -0.46 12.90
CA ARG A 89 19.74 0.95 12.55
C ARG A 89 21.22 1.27 12.73
N GLY A 90 21.90 1.62 11.64
CA GLY A 90 23.32 1.97 11.67
C GLY A 90 23.65 3.05 12.71
N PRO A 91 24.94 3.36 12.91
CA PRO A 91 25.33 4.36 13.89
C PRO A 91 24.56 5.67 13.66
N ARG A 92 24.05 6.26 14.75
CA ARG A 92 23.30 7.54 14.70
C ARG A 92 24.12 8.55 13.92
N ASN A 93 23.48 9.26 12.99
CA ASN A 93 24.15 10.29 12.22
C ASN A 93 24.74 11.35 13.15
N LYS A 94 25.95 11.82 12.80
CA LYS A 94 26.66 12.89 13.52
C LYS A 94 25.70 14.08 13.69
N LYS A 95 25.65 14.64 14.90
CA LYS A 95 24.95 15.91 15.13
C LYS A 95 25.76 17.03 14.49
N TRP A 96 25.11 17.85 13.68
CA TRP A 96 25.72 18.99 13.03
C TRP A 96 25.20 20.24 13.74
N VAL A 97 26.08 21.15 14.12
CA VAL A 97 25.72 22.41 14.77
C VAL A 97 26.24 23.51 13.87
N ASN A 98 25.37 24.49 13.57
CA ASN A 98 25.80 25.74 12.97
C ASN A 98 26.28 26.67 14.09
N ASP A 99 27.56 27.07 14.05
CA ASP A 99 28.15 27.98 15.03
C ASP A 99 27.98 29.46 14.60
N GLU A 100 27.46 29.71 13.40
CA GLU A 100 27.18 31.05 12.88
C GLU A 100 25.81 31.57 13.35
N ASP A 101 25.69 32.89 13.52
CA ASP A 101 24.43 33.55 13.91
C ASP A 101 23.35 33.48 12.81
N GLU A 102 23.75 33.22 11.55
CA GLU A 102 22.85 33.15 10.40
C GLU A 102 22.54 31.69 10.01
N PRO A 103 21.27 31.38 9.65
CA PRO A 103 20.89 30.08 9.15
C PRO A 103 21.69 29.61 7.93
N MET A 104 22.20 28.38 7.99
CA MET A 104 22.90 27.78 6.86
C MET A 104 21.90 27.33 5.79
N THR A 105 21.59 28.23 4.86
CA THR A 105 20.65 27.98 3.76
C THR A 105 21.31 27.67 2.42
N ASP A 106 22.61 27.95 2.28
CA ASP A 106 23.36 27.65 1.06
C ASP A 106 23.86 26.21 1.08
N VAL A 107 23.45 25.43 0.07
CA VAL A 107 23.84 24.03 -0.10
C VAL A 107 25.36 23.87 -0.21
N LYS A 108 26.08 24.86 -0.77
CA LYS A 108 27.54 24.81 -0.90
C LYS A 108 28.28 24.97 0.42
N LYS A 109 27.64 25.54 1.43
CA LYS A 109 28.20 25.74 2.78
C LYS A 109 27.93 24.56 3.71
N LEU A 110 27.15 23.56 3.27
CA LEU A 110 26.80 22.43 4.11
C LEU A 110 28.05 21.64 4.54
N PRO A 111 28.08 21.12 5.78
CA PRO A 111 29.20 20.33 6.25
C PRO A 111 29.41 19.09 5.37
N LYS A 112 30.68 18.74 5.13
CA LYS A 112 31.02 17.55 4.33
C LYS A 112 30.40 16.29 4.93
N GLY A 113 29.61 15.57 4.13
CA GLY A 113 28.91 14.35 4.54
C GLY A 113 27.53 14.59 5.16
N TRP A 114 27.09 15.84 5.30
CA TRP A 114 25.69 16.14 5.62
C TRP A 114 24.78 15.70 4.47
N THR A 115 23.65 15.08 4.79
CA THR A 115 22.62 14.68 3.83
C THR A 115 21.24 15.03 4.37
N MET A 116 20.33 15.39 3.47
CA MET A 116 18.93 15.61 3.79
C MET A 116 18.18 14.28 3.99
N GLU A 117 18.73 13.15 3.56
CA GLU A 117 18.02 11.86 3.47
C GLU A 117 17.87 11.15 4.82
N GLU A 118 18.61 11.56 5.85
CA GLU A 118 18.60 10.96 7.20
C GLU A 118 18.62 9.41 7.16
N PRO A 119 19.62 8.79 6.51
CA PRO A 119 19.64 7.35 6.22
C PRO A 119 19.69 6.44 7.46
N ASP A 120 19.94 7.01 8.65
CA ASP A 120 19.91 6.31 9.93
C ASP A 120 18.49 6.14 10.49
N LEU A 121 17.49 6.76 9.87
CA LEU A 121 16.09 6.67 10.28
C LEU A 121 15.30 5.77 9.34
N ASP A 122 14.49 4.91 9.95
CA ASP A 122 13.44 4.18 9.23
C ASP A 122 12.45 5.21 8.62
N PRO A 123 12.22 5.19 7.30
CA PRO A 123 11.28 6.11 6.65
C PRO A 123 9.84 5.96 7.17
N ASP A 124 9.48 4.80 7.70
CA ASP A 124 8.15 4.52 8.26
C ASP A 124 8.03 4.94 9.73
N ASP A 125 9.15 5.25 10.42
CA ASP A 125 9.16 5.75 11.79
C ASP A 125 8.87 7.26 11.82
N ILE A 126 7.61 7.62 11.55
CA ILE A 126 7.14 9.00 11.44
C ILE A 126 7.45 9.83 12.70
N SER A 127 7.47 9.19 13.88
CA SER A 127 7.81 9.89 15.13
C SER A 127 9.30 10.26 15.18
N ALA A 128 10.19 9.34 14.81
CA ALA A 128 11.62 9.63 14.71
C ALA A 128 11.90 10.69 13.63
N GLN A 129 11.23 10.61 12.47
CA GLN A 129 11.34 11.58 11.39
C GLN A 129 10.92 13.00 11.83
N ILE A 130 9.80 13.12 12.57
CA ILE A 130 9.35 14.40 13.15
C ILE A 130 10.37 14.97 14.12
N ASN A 131 10.94 14.13 14.99
CA ASN A 131 11.92 14.58 15.98
C ASN A 131 13.21 15.05 15.31
N ARG A 132 13.74 14.29 14.35
CA ARG A 132 14.92 14.69 13.57
C ARG A 132 14.68 15.99 12.82
N ALA A 133 13.52 16.18 12.20
CA ALA A 133 13.21 17.44 11.55
C ALA A 133 13.23 18.64 12.51
N LYS A 134 12.77 18.47 13.75
CA LYS A 134 12.88 19.51 14.79
C LYS A 134 14.33 19.76 15.22
N GLU A 135 15.13 18.70 15.39
CA GLU A 135 16.56 18.82 15.69
C GLU A 135 17.26 19.67 14.61
N ARG A 136 17.03 19.37 13.33
CA ARG A 136 17.65 20.10 12.21
C ARG A 136 17.23 21.55 12.10
N ILE A 137 15.97 21.85 12.43
CA ILE A 137 15.48 23.24 12.52
C ILE A 137 16.20 23.98 13.66
N ALA A 138 16.45 23.32 14.78
CA ALA A 138 17.15 23.91 15.93
C ALA A 138 18.66 24.04 15.71
N ASP A 139 19.26 23.13 14.94
CA ASP A 139 20.67 23.19 14.52
C ASP A 139 20.94 24.27 13.45
N ASP A 140 19.87 24.90 12.95
CA ASP A 140 19.87 25.98 11.95
C ASP A 140 20.56 25.65 10.62
N ILE A 141 20.49 24.38 10.22
CA ILE A 141 21.00 23.88 8.94
C ILE A 141 19.82 23.54 8.03
N MET A 142 19.68 24.29 6.93
CA MET A 142 18.56 24.18 5.98
C MET A 142 17.17 24.22 6.65
N PRO A 143 16.90 25.16 7.58
CA PRO A 143 15.68 25.15 8.39
C PRO A 143 14.40 25.19 7.54
N PHE A 144 14.42 25.84 6.37
CA PHE A 144 13.28 25.86 5.45
C PHE A 144 12.90 24.45 4.95
N ALA A 145 13.89 23.66 4.53
CA ALA A 145 13.66 22.31 4.04
C ALA A 145 13.09 21.40 5.15
N PHE A 146 13.61 21.51 6.37
CA PHE A 146 13.12 20.71 7.49
C PHE A 146 11.78 21.19 8.05
N LYS A 147 11.43 22.47 7.96
CA LYS A 147 10.07 22.96 8.23
C LYS A 147 9.06 22.31 7.28
N TRP A 148 9.38 22.23 5.99
CA TRP A 148 8.52 21.54 5.03
C TRP A 148 8.39 20.04 5.33
N LYS A 149 9.51 19.34 5.59
CA LYS A 149 9.50 17.93 6.01
C LYS A 149 8.68 17.71 7.28
N LEU A 150 8.81 18.58 8.28
CA LEU A 150 8.04 18.51 9.52
C LEU A 150 6.54 18.60 9.25
N GLU A 151 6.09 19.53 8.41
CA GLU A 151 4.68 19.64 8.03
C GLU A 151 4.18 18.43 7.24
N TYR A 152 5.01 17.91 6.33
CA TYR A 152 4.73 16.67 5.60
C TYR A 152 4.50 15.49 6.57
N TYR A 153 5.42 15.23 7.50
CA TYR A 153 5.27 14.14 8.46
C TYR A 153 4.13 14.36 9.45
N ARG A 154 3.84 15.61 9.86
CA ARG A 154 2.65 15.94 10.64
C ARG A 154 1.36 15.58 9.89
N ARG A 155 1.30 15.83 8.58
CA ARG A 155 0.16 15.44 7.72
C ARG A 155 0.02 13.92 7.65
N ILE A 156 1.12 13.19 7.46
CA ILE A 156 1.12 11.72 7.50
C ILE A 156 0.58 11.23 8.84
N ARG A 157 1.13 11.71 9.97
CA ARG A 157 0.71 11.29 11.31
C ARG A 157 -0.78 11.55 11.57
N ARG A 158 -1.32 12.70 11.14
CA ARG A 158 -2.75 12.99 11.21
C ARG A 158 -3.57 12.01 10.39
N ASN A 159 -3.13 11.70 9.16
CA ASN A 159 -3.80 10.72 8.32
C ASN A 159 -3.75 9.31 8.92
N GLN A 160 -2.60 8.89 9.47
CA GLN A 160 -2.46 7.62 10.17
C GLN A 160 -3.44 7.51 11.33
N ARG A 161 -3.53 8.55 12.18
CA ARG A 161 -4.50 8.61 13.29
C ARG A 161 -5.95 8.52 12.80
N ARG A 162 -6.30 9.27 11.75
CA ARG A 162 -7.64 9.28 11.14
C ARG A 162 -8.05 7.92 10.57
N ILE A 163 -7.10 7.21 9.98
CA ILE A 163 -7.35 5.84 9.47
C ILE A 163 -7.46 4.88 10.65
N LYS A 164 -6.50 4.94 11.58
CA LYS A 164 -6.42 4.06 12.75
C LYS A 164 -7.66 4.17 13.64
N SER A 165 -8.25 5.36 13.79
CA SER A 165 -9.47 5.55 14.59
C SER A 165 -10.72 4.84 14.06
N ARG A 166 -10.68 4.27 12.84
CA ARG A 166 -11.77 3.46 12.26
C ARG A 166 -11.67 1.99 12.65
N TRP A 167 -10.62 1.62 13.37
CA TRP A 167 -10.25 0.24 13.67
C TRP A 167 -9.98 0.08 15.18
N PRO A 168 -10.11 -1.13 15.74
CA PRO A 168 -9.74 -1.38 17.13
C PRO A 168 -8.28 -1.00 17.42
N ASP A 169 -8.04 -0.45 18.61
CA ASP A 169 -6.69 -0.05 19.03
C ASP A 169 -5.73 -1.24 19.14
N THR A 170 -6.26 -2.44 19.39
CA THR A 170 -5.51 -3.71 19.45
C THR A 170 -4.81 -4.10 18.15
N LEU A 171 -5.24 -3.60 16.99
CA LEU A 171 -4.61 -3.93 15.70
C LEU A 171 -3.30 -3.17 15.50
N SER A 172 -2.28 -3.79 14.91
CA SER A 172 -1.06 -3.07 14.54
C SER A 172 -1.31 -2.09 13.39
N TRP A 173 -0.47 -1.07 13.23
CA TRP A 173 -0.58 -0.12 12.11
C TRP A 173 -0.45 -0.82 10.75
N GLN A 174 0.43 -1.83 10.65
CA GLN A 174 0.61 -2.63 9.44
C GLN A 174 -0.66 -3.39 9.06
N VAL A 175 -1.33 -4.00 10.04
CA VAL A 175 -2.62 -4.69 9.82
C VAL A 175 -3.68 -3.70 9.35
N VAL A 176 -3.75 -2.52 9.95
CA VAL A 176 -4.70 -1.46 9.54
C VAL A 176 -4.44 -1.00 8.10
N GLN A 177 -3.18 -0.77 7.72
CA GLN A 177 -2.83 -0.44 6.33
C GLN A 177 -3.25 -1.54 5.37
N ARG A 178 -2.97 -2.80 5.71
CA ARG A 178 -3.36 -3.95 4.89
C ARG A 178 -4.87 -4.06 4.75
N LEU A 179 -5.63 -3.87 5.83
CA LEU A 179 -7.10 -3.88 5.82
C LEU A 179 -7.69 -2.79 4.91
N GLU A 180 -7.13 -1.58 4.90
CA GLU A 180 -7.57 -0.53 3.96
C GLU A 180 -7.28 -0.92 2.50
N SER A 181 -6.14 -1.56 2.23
CA SER A 181 -5.83 -2.10 0.90
C SER A 181 -6.78 -3.22 0.49
N LEU A 182 -7.04 -4.19 1.39
CA LEU A 182 -7.98 -5.29 1.14
C LEU A 182 -9.40 -4.78 0.90
N ARG A 183 -9.86 -3.73 1.60
CA ARG A 183 -11.15 -3.08 1.33
C ARG A 183 -11.22 -2.45 -0.07
N LYS A 184 -10.11 -1.93 -0.60
CA LYS A 184 -10.07 -1.44 -1.98
C LYS A 184 -10.18 -2.61 -2.96
N ILE A 185 -9.33 -3.61 -2.81
CA ILE A 185 -9.33 -4.83 -3.63
C ILE A 185 -10.72 -5.47 -3.62
N ARG A 186 -11.35 -5.61 -2.45
CA ARG A 186 -12.72 -6.13 -2.32
C ARG A 186 -13.74 -5.33 -3.14
N ARG A 187 -13.67 -4.00 -3.14
CA ARG A 187 -14.58 -3.16 -3.94
C ARG A 187 -14.38 -3.37 -5.44
N ASP A 188 -13.15 -3.56 -5.87
CA ASP A 188 -12.82 -3.81 -7.26
C ASP A 188 -13.32 -5.22 -7.68
N LEU A 189 -13.08 -6.23 -6.86
CA LEU A 189 -13.57 -7.61 -7.08
C LEU A 189 -15.11 -7.72 -7.05
N LEU A 190 -15.80 -6.85 -6.30
CA LEU A 190 -17.27 -6.79 -6.34
C LEU A 190 -17.81 -6.31 -7.70
N GLN A 191 -17.00 -5.63 -8.51
CA GLN A 191 -17.38 -5.28 -9.89
C GLN A 191 -17.07 -6.42 -10.84
N GLU A 192 -15.87 -7.00 -10.71
CA GLU A 192 -15.39 -8.06 -11.59
C GLU A 192 -14.41 -8.98 -10.84
N ASP A 193 -14.82 -10.24 -10.64
CA ASP A 193 -14.01 -11.27 -9.97
C ASP A 193 -13.75 -12.46 -10.89
N VAL A 194 -13.05 -12.21 -12.01
CA VAL A 194 -12.74 -13.24 -13.03
C VAL A 194 -12.04 -14.46 -12.43
N TYR A 195 -11.24 -14.25 -11.38
CA TYR A 195 -10.39 -15.26 -10.78
C TYR A 195 -10.90 -15.76 -9.42
N GLU A 196 -12.17 -15.56 -9.06
CA GLU A 196 -12.78 -16.07 -7.81
C GLU A 196 -12.01 -15.71 -6.52
N GLN A 197 -11.43 -14.50 -6.44
CA GLN A 197 -10.61 -14.02 -5.33
C GLN A 197 -11.41 -13.39 -4.20
N LEU A 198 -12.65 -12.97 -4.45
CA LEU A 198 -13.48 -12.29 -3.45
C LEU A 198 -13.64 -13.10 -2.15
N PRO A 199 -13.89 -14.44 -2.18
CA PRO A 199 -13.96 -15.24 -0.96
C PRO A 199 -12.67 -15.20 -0.13
N ASN A 200 -11.49 -15.21 -0.77
CA ASN A 200 -10.21 -15.11 -0.07
C ASN A 200 -10.06 -13.76 0.62
N VAL A 201 -10.35 -12.67 -0.10
CA VAL A 201 -10.23 -11.31 0.44
C VAL A 201 -11.18 -11.12 1.63
N ASP A 202 -12.41 -11.60 1.55
CA ASP A 202 -13.38 -11.52 2.64
C ASP A 202 -12.91 -12.31 3.87
N ALA A 203 -12.42 -13.53 3.67
CA ALA A 203 -11.89 -14.36 4.75
C ALA A 203 -10.65 -13.75 5.42
N ILE A 204 -9.74 -13.14 4.64
CA ILE A 204 -8.55 -12.48 5.16
C ILE A 204 -8.93 -11.23 5.98
N ILE A 205 -9.89 -10.43 5.50
CA ILE A 205 -10.43 -9.29 6.25
C ILE A 205 -10.98 -9.76 7.59
N ASP A 206 -11.85 -10.78 7.61
CA ASP A 206 -12.41 -11.34 8.84
C ASP A 206 -11.29 -11.76 9.81
N ARG A 207 -10.28 -12.46 9.32
CA ARG A 207 -9.19 -13.01 10.14
C ARG A 207 -8.29 -11.93 10.75
N TYR A 208 -8.01 -10.85 10.02
CA TYR A 208 -7.31 -9.70 10.59
C TYR A 208 -8.17 -8.95 11.61
N THR A 209 -9.45 -8.71 11.30
CA THR A 209 -10.34 -7.95 12.20
C THR A 209 -10.62 -8.66 13.51
N THR A 210 -10.69 -10.00 13.48
CA THR A 210 -10.84 -10.86 14.67
C THR A 210 -9.51 -11.10 15.41
N GLY A 211 -8.38 -10.64 14.87
CA GLY A 211 -7.05 -10.86 15.44
C GLY A 211 -6.53 -12.30 15.30
N ARG A 212 -7.23 -13.15 14.53
CA ARG A 212 -6.81 -14.54 14.23
C ARG A 212 -5.67 -14.62 13.21
N LEU A 213 -5.44 -13.54 12.47
CA LEU A 213 -4.30 -13.35 11.58
C LEU A 213 -3.56 -12.07 11.98
N ASN A 214 -2.23 -12.09 11.88
CA ASN A 214 -1.39 -10.94 12.19
C ASN A 214 -0.30 -10.76 11.12
N TRP A 215 0.12 -9.52 10.90
CA TRP A 215 1.17 -9.18 9.95
C TRP A 215 2.56 -9.46 10.55
N THR A 216 3.04 -10.68 10.35
CA THR A 216 4.30 -11.17 10.94
C THR A 216 5.49 -11.12 9.98
N GLY A 217 5.27 -10.83 8.69
CA GLY A 217 6.26 -10.99 7.64
C GLY A 217 6.37 -12.42 7.09
N LEU A 218 5.56 -13.35 7.62
CA LEU A 218 5.35 -14.67 7.06
C LEU A 218 4.17 -14.65 6.08
N VAL A 219 4.14 -15.62 5.16
CA VAL A 219 3.04 -15.80 4.22
C VAL A 219 2.03 -16.83 4.70
N THR A 220 0.79 -16.67 4.24
CA THR A 220 -0.28 -17.67 4.35
C THR A 220 -0.89 -17.88 2.98
N TYR A 221 -1.21 -19.13 2.65
CA TYR A 221 -1.85 -19.51 1.40
C TYR A 221 -3.35 -19.67 1.65
N TRP A 222 -4.14 -19.21 0.68
CA TRP A 222 -5.59 -19.19 0.75
C TRP A 222 -6.18 -19.75 -0.53
N HIS A 223 -7.25 -20.53 -0.40
CA HIS A 223 -8.01 -21.02 -1.52
C HIS A 223 -9.52 -20.98 -1.22
N ARG A 224 -10.29 -20.30 -2.07
CA ARG A 224 -11.76 -20.18 -1.97
C ARG A 224 -12.28 -19.79 -0.57
N GLY A 225 -11.60 -18.85 0.09
CA GLY A 225 -11.96 -18.34 1.40
C GLY A 225 -11.40 -19.16 2.58
N GLU A 226 -10.64 -20.22 2.32
CA GLU A 226 -10.03 -21.03 3.36
C GLU A 226 -8.52 -20.83 3.43
N GLN A 227 -7.99 -20.69 4.65
CA GLN A 227 -6.56 -20.66 4.89
C GLN A 227 -6.02 -22.09 4.83
N ILE A 228 -5.28 -22.42 3.77
CA ILE A 228 -4.76 -23.76 3.52
C ILE A 228 -3.35 -23.98 4.10
N SER A 229 -2.71 -22.94 4.63
CA SER A 229 -1.41 -23.05 5.28
C SER A 229 -1.28 -22.22 6.55
N GLN A 230 -0.57 -22.77 7.54
CA GLN A 230 -0.08 -21.98 8.67
C GLN A 230 0.98 -20.95 8.21
N PRO A 231 1.10 -19.80 8.90
CA PRO A 231 2.11 -18.78 8.59
C PRO A 231 3.51 -19.36 8.48
N ARG A 232 4.19 -19.13 7.36
CA ARG A 232 5.55 -19.67 7.08
C ARG A 232 6.37 -18.73 6.19
N PRO A 233 7.70 -18.87 6.13
CA PRO A 233 8.51 -18.13 5.17
C PRO A 233 8.07 -18.43 3.73
N PHE A 234 8.13 -17.44 2.85
CA PHE A 234 7.80 -17.65 1.45
C PHE A 234 8.87 -18.52 0.77
N ASN A 235 8.44 -19.55 0.05
CA ASN A 235 9.29 -20.40 -0.78
C ASN A 235 8.61 -20.60 -2.14
N TRP A 236 9.36 -20.37 -3.22
CA TRP A 236 8.82 -20.42 -4.58
C TRP A 236 8.38 -21.82 -5.00
N VAL A 237 9.19 -22.84 -4.69
CA VAL A 237 8.88 -24.24 -5.01
C VAL A 237 7.65 -24.72 -4.22
N GLU A 238 7.54 -24.35 -2.95
CA GLU A 238 6.34 -24.64 -2.15
C GLU A 238 5.10 -23.95 -2.73
N PHE A 239 5.21 -22.68 -3.11
CA PHE A 239 4.13 -21.94 -3.74
C PHE A 239 3.63 -22.63 -5.01
N GLU A 240 4.53 -23.02 -5.93
CA GLU A 240 4.15 -23.71 -7.17
C GLU A 240 3.42 -25.03 -6.89
N VAL A 241 3.95 -25.86 -6.00
CA VAL A 241 3.35 -27.15 -5.63
C VAL A 241 1.94 -26.96 -5.04
N ILE A 242 1.76 -26.00 -4.13
CA ILE A 242 0.46 -25.73 -3.51
C ILE A 242 -0.50 -25.12 -4.55
N ASN A 243 -0.03 -24.18 -5.36
CA ASN A 243 -0.82 -23.54 -6.40
C ASN A 243 -1.34 -24.56 -7.42
N ASP A 244 -0.49 -25.46 -7.90
CA ASP A 244 -0.87 -26.52 -8.82
C ASP A 244 -1.88 -27.49 -8.20
N HIS A 245 -1.69 -27.87 -6.93
CA HIS A 245 -2.61 -28.75 -6.20
C HIS A 245 -4.03 -28.16 -6.07
N HIS A 246 -4.14 -26.83 -6.00
CA HIS A 246 -5.42 -26.13 -5.84
C HIS A 246 -5.95 -25.52 -7.15
N ASN A 247 -5.48 -25.98 -8.32
CA ASN A 247 -5.87 -25.43 -9.63
C ASN A 247 -5.72 -23.89 -9.66
N GLY A 248 -4.51 -23.43 -9.36
CA GLY A 248 -4.14 -22.04 -9.05
C GLY A 248 -4.50 -20.94 -10.04
N LYS A 249 -5.19 -21.27 -11.14
CA LYS A 249 -5.80 -20.30 -12.05
C LYS A 249 -6.91 -19.49 -11.35
N ASN A 250 -7.70 -20.14 -10.48
CA ASN A 250 -8.84 -19.51 -9.84
C ASN A 250 -8.80 -19.71 -8.34
N GLY A 251 -9.16 -18.66 -7.61
CA GLY A 251 -9.41 -18.69 -6.17
C GLY A 251 -8.18 -18.94 -5.32
N PHE A 252 -6.95 -18.84 -5.85
CA PHE A 252 -5.71 -18.98 -5.08
C PHE A 252 -5.12 -17.61 -4.72
N TRP A 253 -4.70 -17.43 -3.46
CA TRP A 253 -4.14 -16.18 -2.96
C TRP A 253 -2.98 -16.42 -2.00
N VAL A 254 -1.98 -15.53 -2.06
CA VAL A 254 -0.87 -15.48 -1.09
C VAL A 254 -0.95 -14.19 -0.29
N GLU A 255 -1.22 -14.32 1.01
CA GLU A 255 -1.27 -13.18 1.93
C GLU A 255 0.05 -13.06 2.71
N GLY A 256 0.48 -11.83 2.98
CA GLY A 256 1.71 -11.56 3.75
C GLY A 256 2.96 -11.35 2.90
N VAL A 257 2.86 -11.42 1.57
CA VAL A 257 3.96 -11.07 0.67
C VAL A 257 4.23 -9.57 0.78
N ARG A 258 5.41 -9.22 1.28
CA ARG A 258 5.92 -7.86 1.14
C ARG A 258 6.39 -7.70 -0.29
N ILE A 259 5.55 -7.09 -1.13
CA ILE A 259 6.07 -6.41 -2.32
C ILE A 259 6.81 -5.20 -1.77
N VAL A 260 8.06 -5.39 -1.38
CA VAL A 260 8.99 -4.27 -1.31
C VAL A 260 9.01 -3.75 -2.74
N PRO A 261 8.48 -2.55 -3.02
CA PRO A 261 8.58 -2.03 -4.36
C PRO A 261 10.07 -2.08 -4.70
N LEU A 262 10.41 -2.67 -5.86
CA LEU A 262 11.81 -2.71 -6.33
C LEU A 262 12.43 -1.30 -6.38
N SER A 263 11.59 -0.27 -6.29
CA SER A 263 11.96 1.12 -6.06
C SER A 263 12.61 1.40 -4.69
N GLN A 264 12.62 0.53 -3.68
CA GLN A 264 13.43 0.80 -2.46
C GLN A 264 14.94 0.62 -2.68
N HIS A 265 15.36 -0.01 -3.79
CA HIS A 265 16.73 0.12 -4.31
C HIS A 265 16.86 1.18 -5.42
N CYS A 266 15.76 1.75 -5.92
CA CYS A 266 15.78 2.66 -7.09
C CYS A 266 15.05 4.02 -6.91
N SER A 267 14.59 4.40 -5.72
CA SER A 267 13.81 5.64 -5.51
C SER A 267 14.07 6.31 -4.16
N LEU A 268 15.26 6.88 -4.03
CA LEU A 268 15.39 8.29 -3.63
C LEU A 268 16.20 9.11 -4.65
N GLN A 269 16.28 8.67 -5.92
CA GLN A 269 16.42 9.61 -7.03
C GLN A 269 15.02 10.09 -7.45
N LEU A 270 14.33 10.79 -6.55
CA LEU A 270 13.58 11.94 -7.01
C LEU A 270 14.67 12.91 -7.49
N ASP A 271 14.95 12.89 -8.79
CA ASP A 271 15.93 13.75 -9.44
C ASP A 271 15.74 15.17 -8.87
N TRP A 272 16.79 15.72 -8.27
CA TRP A 272 16.82 17.08 -7.70
C TRP A 272 16.36 18.14 -8.70
N LYS A 273 16.30 17.79 -9.99
CA LYS A 273 15.66 18.54 -11.07
C LYS A 273 14.17 18.76 -10.87
N PHE A 274 13.41 17.84 -10.25
CA PHE A 274 11.98 18.02 -9.99
C PHE A 274 11.72 19.01 -8.85
N THR A 275 12.58 19.04 -7.83
CA THR A 275 12.55 20.08 -6.80
C THR A 275 13.01 21.42 -7.37
N TRP A 276 14.06 21.46 -8.20
CA TRP A 276 14.46 22.68 -8.93
C TRP A 276 13.36 23.22 -9.85
N LEU A 277 12.59 22.35 -10.50
CA LEU A 277 11.48 22.74 -11.38
C LEU A 277 10.35 23.41 -10.57
N ILE A 278 10.02 22.90 -9.39
CA ILE A 278 9.02 23.51 -8.50
C ILE A 278 9.53 24.86 -7.95
N PHE A 279 10.81 24.97 -7.57
CA PHE A 279 11.41 26.25 -7.16
C PHE A 279 11.51 27.25 -8.32
N ALA A 280 11.80 26.82 -9.54
CA ALA A 280 11.84 27.67 -10.73
C ALA A 280 10.44 28.19 -11.13
N ILE A 281 9.41 27.34 -11.05
CA ILE A 281 8.02 27.74 -11.33
C ILE A 281 7.52 28.74 -10.29
N LEU A 282 7.87 28.57 -9.02
CA LEU A 282 7.52 29.52 -7.95
C LEU A 282 8.32 30.82 -8.04
N ALA A 283 9.59 30.79 -8.47
CA ALA A 283 10.39 31.99 -8.70
C ALA A 283 9.90 32.79 -9.93
N LEU A 284 9.49 32.12 -11.00
CA LEU A 284 8.95 32.75 -12.22
C LEU A 284 7.55 33.34 -12.00
N SER A 285 6.75 32.78 -11.09
CA SER A 285 5.42 33.33 -10.74
C SER A 285 5.51 34.58 -9.85
N SER A 286 6.68 34.91 -9.31
CA SER A 286 6.95 36.12 -8.51
C SER A 286 7.53 37.28 -9.33
N MET A 287 7.80 37.09 -10.62
CA MET A 287 8.29 38.15 -11.50
C MET A 287 7.11 38.86 -12.17
N ASP A 288 6.86 40.10 -11.76
CA ASP A 288 5.92 41.00 -12.43
C ASP A 288 6.45 41.33 -13.84
N PRO A 289 5.76 40.89 -14.92
CA PRO A 289 6.22 41.09 -16.28
C PRO A 289 6.26 42.58 -16.70
N ASN A 290 5.71 43.50 -15.90
CA ASN A 290 5.68 44.93 -16.21
C ASN A 290 6.81 45.76 -15.59
N ARG A 291 7.74 45.15 -14.85
CA ARG A 291 8.83 45.91 -14.21
C ARG A 291 9.93 46.22 -15.22
N LYS A 292 9.86 47.42 -15.84
CA LYS A 292 10.92 47.95 -16.72
C LYS A 292 12.23 48.14 -15.92
N PRO A 293 13.39 47.68 -16.45
CA PRO A 293 14.68 47.92 -15.80
C PRO A 293 14.99 49.41 -15.78
N LYS A 294 15.48 49.91 -14.63
CA LYS A 294 16.07 51.23 -14.48
C LYS A 294 17.58 51.15 -14.69
#